data_AF-A0A421C7Y9-F1
#
_entry.id   AF-A0A421C7Y9-F1
#
_cell.length_a   1.000
_cell.length_b   1.000
_cell.length_c   1.000
_cell.angle_alpha   90.00
_cell.angle_beta   90.00
_cell.angle_gamma   90.00
#
_symmetry.space_group_name_H-M   'P 1'
#
loop_
_entity.id
_entity.type
_entity.pdbx_description
1 polymer ?
#
loop_
_entity_poly.entity_id
_entity_poly.type
_entity_poly.pdbx_seq_one_letter_code
_entity_poly.pdbx_strand_id
1 'polypeptide(L)'
;MEDYRWIYLIILLQAVLLGVVLFFGQNLTLYSAQSGLSRGADIREIAGDLLHEHLESYENRSLPSDSRLSGFVIEDIKIREESFDSAVLLATVSFKPYDIDVSRWAFLPDRDGHWIKNYQLTVYLERDQSGRFSIVRTAPSI
;
A
#
# COMPACT_ATOMS: atom_id res chain seq x y z
N MET A 1 3.01 -60.53 -30.76
CA MET A 1 4.00 -59.69 -30.06
C MET A 1 3.38 -58.31 -29.97
N GLU A 2 2.76 -58.02 -28.83
CA GLU A 2 1.94 -56.81 -28.64
C GLU A 2 2.78 -55.53 -28.65
N ASP A 3 2.13 -54.45 -29.07
CA ASP A 3 2.74 -53.21 -29.54
C ASP A 3 3.17 -52.31 -28.35
N TYR A 4 4.22 -52.71 -27.64
CA TYR A 4 4.75 -52.01 -26.45
C TYR A 4 5.38 -50.63 -26.75
N ARG A 5 5.44 -50.20 -28.03
CA ARG A 5 6.01 -48.92 -28.46
C ARG A 5 5.29 -47.71 -27.87
N TRP A 6 3.98 -47.83 -27.64
CA TRP A 6 3.17 -46.77 -27.04
C TRP A 6 3.51 -46.50 -25.58
N ILE A 7 3.92 -47.53 -24.84
CA ILE A 7 4.29 -47.40 -23.42
C ILE A 7 5.59 -46.60 -23.29
N TYR A 8 6.59 -46.87 -24.15
CA TYR A 8 7.83 -46.10 -24.18
C TYR A 8 7.60 -44.62 -24.50
N LEU A 9 6.67 -44.31 -25.41
CA LEU A 9 6.28 -42.95 -25.74
C LEU A 9 5.63 -42.22 -24.56
N ILE A 10 4.77 -42.89 -23.80
CA ILE A 10 4.12 -42.31 -22.61
C ILE A 10 5.15 -42.03 -21.51
N ILE A 11 6.08 -42.96 -21.26
CA ILE A 11 7.13 -42.78 -20.26
C ILE A 11 8.05 -41.62 -20.64
N LEU A 12 8.44 -41.51 -21.91
CA LEU A 12 9.28 -40.42 -22.40
C LEU A 12 8.56 -39.07 -22.24
N LEU A 13 7.27 -39.00 -22.58
CA LEU A 13 6.46 -37.79 -22.45
C LEU A 13 6.33 -37.36 -20.98
N GLN A 14 6.11 -38.31 -20.06
CA GLN A 14 6.04 -38.04 -18.63
C GLN A 14 7.37 -37.49 -18.10
N ALA A 15 8.50 -38.07 -18.52
CA ALA A 15 9.83 -37.60 -18.11
C ALA A 15 10.13 -36.17 -18.61
N VAL A 16 9.74 -35.85 -19.84
CA VAL A 16 9.89 -34.48 -20.39
C VAL A 16 9.00 -33.49 -19.65
N LEU A 17 7.74 -33.84 -19.38
CA LEU A 17 6.83 -32.99 -18.61
C LEU A 17 7.35 -32.75 -17.18
N LEU A 18 7.88 -33.78 -16.52
CA LEU A 18 8.45 -33.65 -15.18
C LEU A 18 9.71 -32.76 -15.17
N GLY A 19 10.55 -32.90 -16.20
CA GLY A 19 11.71 -32.02 -16.41
C GLY A 19 11.31 -30.56 -16.63
N VAL A 20 10.29 -30.30 -17.45
CA VAL A 20 9.76 -28.94 -17.70
C VAL A 20 9.18 -28.34 -16.42
N VAL A 21 8.40 -29.10 -15.65
CA VAL A 21 7.81 -28.61 -14.38
C VAL A 21 8.89 -28.29 -13.34
N LEU A 22 9.92 -29.13 -13.21
CA LEU A 22 11.01 -28.89 -12.26
C LEU A 22 11.86 -27.67 -12.65
N PHE A 23 12.10 -27.45 -13.95
CA PHE A 23 12.97 -26.38 -14.43
C PHE A 23 12.25 -25.02 -14.56
N PHE A 24 10.98 -25.01 -14.98
CA PHE A 24 10.20 -23.78 -15.12
C PHE A 24 9.35 -23.44 -13.88
N GLY A 25 8.98 -24.43 -13.07
CA GLY A 25 8.17 -24.22 -11.86
C GLY A 25 8.84 -23.30 -10.84
N GLN A 26 10.17 -23.40 -10.69
CA GLN A 26 10.95 -22.54 -9.80
C GLN A 26 11.05 -21.10 -10.32
N ASN A 27 11.23 -20.91 -11.63
CA ASN A 27 11.35 -19.58 -12.22
C ASN A 27 10.02 -18.80 -12.20
N LEU A 28 8.88 -19.47 -12.40
CA LEU A 28 7.56 -18.81 -12.42
C LEU A 28 7.06 -18.41 -11.02
N THR A 29 7.41 -19.18 -9.98
CA THR A 29 7.03 -18.87 -8.59
C THR A 29 7.91 -17.80 -7.95
N LEU A 30 9.23 -17.80 -8.21
CA LEU A 30 10.13 -16.76 -7.70
C LEU A 30 9.85 -15.39 -8.33
N TYR A 31 9.63 -15.31 -9.64
CA TYR A 31 9.34 -14.02 -10.31
C TYR A 31 8.00 -13.40 -9.89
N SER A 32 6.95 -14.20 -9.66
CA SER A 32 5.66 -13.65 -9.20
C SER A 32 5.65 -13.29 -7.72
N ALA A 33 6.29 -14.09 -6.87
CA ALA A 33 6.32 -13.83 -5.43
C ALA A 33 7.26 -12.66 -5.07
N GLN A 34 8.43 -12.52 -5.71
CA GLN A 34 9.34 -11.41 -5.43
C GLN A 34 8.86 -10.08 -6.02
N SER A 35 8.20 -10.08 -7.19
CA SER A 35 7.73 -8.84 -7.81
C SER A 35 6.54 -8.22 -7.09
N GLY A 36 5.63 -9.01 -6.49
CA GLY A 36 4.49 -8.47 -5.73
C GLY A 36 4.87 -7.99 -4.33
N LEU A 37 5.70 -8.75 -3.61
CA LEU A 37 6.07 -8.44 -2.21
C LEU A 37 7.08 -7.28 -2.11
N SER A 38 8.08 -7.23 -3.01
CA SER A 38 9.03 -6.11 -3.05
C SER A 38 8.33 -4.82 -3.46
N ARG A 39 7.45 -4.90 -4.47
CA ARG A 39 6.73 -3.73 -4.99
C ARG A 39 5.70 -3.18 -3.99
N GLY A 40 5.01 -4.05 -3.26
CA GLY A 40 4.12 -3.64 -2.16
C GLY A 40 4.89 -3.02 -0.99
N ALA A 41 6.09 -3.50 -0.67
CA ALA A 41 6.94 -2.86 0.34
C ALA A 41 7.39 -1.46 -0.10
N ASP A 42 7.83 -1.32 -1.36
CA ASP A 42 8.24 -0.03 -1.94
C ASP A 42 7.08 0.98 -1.95
N ILE A 43 5.88 0.57 -2.36
CA ILE A 43 4.71 1.48 -2.41
C ILE A 43 4.26 1.89 -1.01
N ARG A 44 4.35 1.01 -0.02
CA ARG A 44 4.02 1.36 1.37
C ARG A 44 4.98 2.40 1.92
N GLU A 45 6.27 2.28 1.63
CA GLU A 45 7.30 3.24 2.03
C GLU A 45 7.07 4.60 1.34
N ILE A 46 6.91 4.60 0.02
CA ILE A 46 6.60 5.81 -0.77
C ILE A 46 5.33 6.49 -0.27
N ALA A 47 4.28 5.72 0.01
CA ALA A 47 3.04 6.24 0.56
C ALA A 47 3.22 6.85 1.95
N GLY A 48 4.07 6.25 2.78
CA GLY A 48 4.43 6.76 4.10
C GLY A 48 5.11 8.12 4.01
N ASP A 49 6.11 8.25 3.14
CA ASP A 49 6.84 9.50 2.93
C ASP A 49 5.92 10.61 2.38
N LEU A 50 5.13 10.29 1.35
CA LEU A 50 4.18 11.25 0.76
C LEU A 50 3.11 11.68 1.77
N LEU A 51 2.60 10.75 2.57
CA LEU A 51 1.61 11.05 3.59
C LEU A 51 2.22 11.88 4.72
N HIS A 52 3.47 11.61 5.09
CA HIS A 52 4.21 12.40 6.07
C HIS A 52 4.38 13.84 5.60
N GLU A 53 4.87 14.05 4.37
CA GLU A 53 5.01 15.38 3.77
C GLU A 53 3.66 16.11 3.68
N HIS A 54 2.61 15.39 3.28
CA HIS A 54 1.25 15.94 3.23
C HIS A 54 0.76 16.39 4.61
N LEU A 55 1.02 15.62 5.66
CA LEU A 55 0.59 15.95 7.03
C LEU A 55 1.46 17.05 7.67
N GLU A 56 2.76 17.07 7.37
CA GLU A 56 3.69 18.13 7.80
C GLU A 56 3.24 19.50 7.29
N SER A 57 2.62 19.55 6.10
CA SER A 57 2.04 20.80 5.57
C SER A 57 1.01 21.43 6.53
N TYR A 58 0.33 20.65 7.36
CA TYR A 58 -0.64 21.12 8.36
C TYR A 58 0.00 21.70 9.62
N GLU A 59 1.30 21.51 9.84
CA GLU A 59 2.05 22.17 10.92
C GLU A 59 2.40 23.63 10.58
N ASN A 60 2.18 24.05 9.33
CA ASN A 60 2.48 25.39 8.87
C ASN A 60 1.65 26.46 9.63
N ARG A 61 2.36 27.44 10.20
CA ARG A 61 1.79 28.56 10.95
C ARG A 61 0.97 29.53 10.10
N SER A 62 1.07 29.47 8.77
CA SER A 62 0.24 30.28 7.88
C SER A 62 -1.18 29.72 7.73
N LEU A 63 -1.43 28.47 8.12
CA LEU A 63 -2.76 27.87 8.07
C LEU A 63 -3.67 28.42 9.18
N PRO A 64 -4.99 28.44 8.96
CA PRO A 64 -5.95 28.83 9.97
C PRO A 64 -5.92 27.84 11.16
N SER A 65 -6.26 28.35 12.34
CA SER A 65 -6.08 27.65 13.62
C SER A 65 -6.84 26.32 13.70
N ASP A 66 -7.99 26.23 13.02
CA ASP A 66 -8.87 25.05 12.94
C ASP A 66 -8.28 23.90 12.12
N SER A 67 -7.38 24.21 11.19
CA SER A 67 -6.71 23.22 10.33
C SER A 67 -5.28 22.91 10.78
N ARG A 68 -4.73 23.70 11.71
CA ARG A 68 -3.34 23.57 12.14
C ARG A 68 -3.13 22.38 13.07
N LEU A 69 -2.07 21.63 12.82
CA LEU A 69 -1.59 20.58 13.69
C LEU A 69 -0.37 21.06 14.49
N SER A 70 -0.26 20.55 15.72
CA SER A 70 0.94 20.66 16.56
C SER A 70 1.77 19.38 16.56
N GLY A 71 1.26 18.33 15.92
CA GLY A 71 1.93 17.06 15.70
C GLY A 71 1.00 16.04 15.09
N PHE A 72 1.57 15.00 14.50
CA PHE A 72 0.84 13.84 13.99
C PHE A 72 1.69 12.57 14.11
N VAL A 73 1.02 11.42 14.08
CA VAL A 73 1.62 10.09 14.11
C VAL A 73 0.89 9.25 13.08
N ILE A 74 1.64 8.66 12.15
CA ILE A 74 1.13 7.65 11.24
C ILE A 74 1.35 6.29 11.92
N GLU A 75 0.26 5.62 12.30
CA GLU A 75 0.31 4.39 13.10
C GLU A 75 0.44 3.14 12.23
N ASP A 76 -0.31 3.10 11.13
CA ASP A 76 -0.25 1.99 10.18
C ASP A 76 -0.66 2.45 8.78
N ILE A 77 -0.16 1.75 7.77
CA ILE A 77 -0.51 1.93 6.36
C ILE A 77 -0.73 0.55 5.76
N LYS A 78 -1.93 0.31 5.25
CA LYS A 78 -2.33 -0.92 4.56
C LYS A 78 -2.64 -0.62 3.10
N ILE A 79 -2.10 -1.41 2.18
CA ILE A 79 -2.45 -1.32 0.77
C ILE A 79 -3.79 -2.04 0.57
N ARG A 80 -4.80 -1.34 0.05
CA ARG A 80 -6.10 -1.94 -0.30
C ARG A 80 -6.12 -2.40 -1.75
N GLU A 81 -5.65 -1.53 -2.65
CA GLU A 81 -5.61 -1.81 -4.09
C GLU A 81 -4.29 -1.29 -4.65
N GLU A 82 -3.70 -2.05 -5.55
CA GLU A 82 -2.48 -1.67 -6.27
C GLU A 82 -2.65 -2.00 -7.75
N SER A 83 -2.29 -1.04 -8.60
CA SER A 83 -2.22 -1.17 -10.04
C SER A 83 -0.91 -0.58 -10.54
N PHE A 84 -0.65 -0.71 -11.84
CA PHE A 84 0.63 -0.26 -12.39
C PHE A 84 0.86 1.25 -12.21
N ASP A 85 -0.21 2.05 -12.34
CA ASP A 85 -0.18 3.51 -12.32
C ASP A 85 -0.91 4.13 -11.11
N SER A 86 -1.53 3.32 -10.26
CA SER A 86 -2.32 3.83 -9.13
C SER A 86 -2.28 2.89 -7.93
N ALA A 87 -2.40 3.45 -6.73
CA ALA A 87 -2.53 2.68 -5.51
C ALA A 87 -3.53 3.34 -4.56
N VAL A 88 -4.32 2.52 -3.86
CA VAL A 88 -5.25 2.95 -2.82
C VAL A 88 -4.76 2.38 -1.50
N LEU A 89 -4.47 3.25 -0.56
CA LEU A 89 -3.99 2.89 0.77
C LEU A 89 -4.99 3.30 1.84
N LEU A 90 -5.02 2.54 2.91
CA LEU A 90 -5.69 2.87 4.16
C LEU A 90 -4.60 3.20 5.19
N ALA A 91 -4.51 4.46 5.57
CA ALA A 91 -3.64 4.92 6.63
C ALA A 91 -4.43 5.13 7.92
N THR A 92 -3.89 4.69 9.04
CA THR A 92 -4.37 5.04 10.38
C THR A 92 -3.45 6.12 10.91
N VAL A 93 -4.03 7.29 11.22
CA VAL A 93 -3.29 8.47 11.65
C VAL A 93 -3.90 8.99 12.94
N SER A 94 -3.05 9.36 13.87
CA SER A 94 -3.39 10.10 15.07
C SER A 94 -2.83 11.51 14.94
N PHE A 95 -3.63 12.53 15.24
CA PHE A 95 -3.20 13.92 15.14
C PHE A 95 -3.43 14.67 16.43
N LYS A 96 -2.58 15.68 16.63
CA LYS A 96 -2.65 16.62 17.73
C LYS A 96 -2.97 18.00 17.17
N PRO A 97 -4.25 18.42 17.13
CA PRO A 97 -4.60 19.76 16.70
C PRO A 97 -3.87 20.83 17.52
N TYR A 98 -3.66 22.00 16.92
CA TYR A 98 -3.17 23.17 17.67
C TYR A 98 -4.17 23.60 18.75
N ASP A 99 -5.45 23.58 18.42
CA ASP A 99 -6.56 23.80 19.34
C ASP A 99 -7.65 22.75 19.05
N ILE A 100 -7.98 21.93 20.06
CA ILE A 100 -8.88 20.79 19.90
C ILE A 100 -10.34 21.19 19.80
N ASP A 101 -10.73 22.35 20.35
CA ASP A 101 -12.13 22.78 20.41
C ASP A 101 -12.59 23.41 19.10
N VAL A 102 -11.67 24.03 18.37
CA VAL A 102 -11.93 24.62 17.04
C VAL A 102 -11.43 23.75 15.88
N SER A 103 -10.75 22.64 16.18
CA SER A 103 -10.23 21.73 15.16
C SER A 103 -11.31 21.27 14.20
N ARG A 104 -11.02 21.27 12.90
CA ARG A 104 -11.92 20.70 11.90
C ARG A 104 -12.16 19.21 12.10
N TRP A 105 -11.31 18.53 12.87
CA TRP A 105 -11.43 17.12 13.21
C TRP A 105 -12.07 16.89 14.59
N ALA A 106 -12.50 17.96 15.27
CA ALA A 106 -13.14 17.89 16.58
C ALA A 106 -14.37 16.96 16.59
N PHE A 107 -15.07 16.78 15.48
CA PHE A 107 -16.24 15.90 15.41
C PHE A 107 -15.91 14.40 15.62
N LEU A 108 -14.63 14.02 15.60
CA LEU A 108 -14.23 12.63 15.75
C LEU A 108 -14.35 12.15 17.20
N PRO A 109 -14.86 10.92 17.42
CA PRO A 109 -15.23 10.44 18.74
C PRO A 109 -14.02 9.98 19.59
N ASP A 110 -12.93 9.57 18.95
CA ASP A 110 -11.77 8.97 19.62
C ASP A 110 -10.75 10.05 20.02
N ARG A 111 -10.97 10.64 21.20
CA ARG A 111 -10.12 11.68 21.77
C ARG A 111 -9.40 11.14 23.01
N ASP A 112 -8.08 11.39 23.08
CA ASP A 112 -7.26 11.12 24.25
C ASP A 112 -6.47 12.38 24.63
N GLY A 113 -7.02 13.15 25.57
CA GLY A 113 -6.51 14.47 25.93
C GLY A 113 -6.58 15.43 24.74
N HIS A 114 -5.41 15.89 24.27
CA HIS A 114 -5.27 16.77 23.10
C HIS A 114 -5.03 16.02 21.78
N TRP A 115 -5.08 14.69 21.81
CA TRP A 115 -4.94 13.86 20.63
C TRP A 115 -6.30 13.39 20.13
N ILE A 116 -6.42 13.32 18.81
CA ILE A 116 -7.49 12.62 18.14
C ILE A 116 -6.85 11.37 17.52
N LYS A 117 -7.33 10.20 17.92
CA LYS A 117 -6.68 8.92 17.66
C LYS A 117 -7.37 8.12 16.56
N ASN A 118 -6.63 7.17 16.01
CA ASN A 118 -7.13 6.09 15.15
C ASN A 118 -7.96 6.58 13.94
N TYR A 119 -7.68 7.78 13.41
CA TYR A 119 -8.42 8.28 12.27
C TYR A 119 -7.98 7.58 11.00
N GLN A 120 -8.94 6.96 10.32
CA GLN A 120 -8.67 6.22 9.10
C GLN A 120 -8.83 7.13 7.88
N LEU A 121 -7.75 7.19 7.09
CA LEU A 121 -7.66 7.95 5.85
C LEU A 121 -7.47 6.98 4.69
N THR A 122 -8.35 7.05 3.70
CA THR A 122 -8.08 6.48 2.39
C THR A 122 -7.23 7.47 1.58
N VAL A 123 -6.07 7.01 1.14
CA VAL A 123 -5.10 7.78 0.36
C VAL A 123 -5.04 7.21 -1.05
N TYR A 124 -5.30 8.07 -2.04
CA TYR A 124 -5.24 7.72 -3.45
C TYR A 124 -3.94 8.25 -4.05
N LEU A 125 -3.11 7.33 -4.51
CA LEU A 125 -1.87 7.62 -5.21
C LEU A 125 -2.03 7.37 -6.69
N GLU A 126 -1.50 8.29 -7.51
CA GLU A 126 -1.33 8.08 -8.95
C GLU A 126 0.12 8.33 -9.33
N ARG A 127 0.56 7.59 -10.34
CA ARG A 127 1.89 7.65 -10.92
C ARG A 127 1.89 8.60 -12.10
N ASP A 128 2.80 9.56 -12.10
CA ASP A 128 2.98 10.48 -13.22
C ASP A 128 3.77 9.83 -14.37
N GLN A 129 3.90 10.55 -15.50
CA GLN A 129 4.69 10.11 -16.66
C GLN A 129 6.19 9.96 -16.38
N SER A 130 6.69 10.52 -15.26
CA SER A 130 8.08 10.37 -14.80
C SER A 130 8.28 9.13 -13.92
N GLY A 131 7.20 8.42 -13.59
CA GLY A 131 7.21 7.24 -12.75
C GLY A 131 7.16 7.53 -11.25
N ARG A 132 6.88 8.78 -10.84
CA ARG A 132 6.74 9.17 -9.43
C ARG A 132 5.29 9.10 -8.99
N PHE A 133 5.06 8.56 -7.80
CA PHE A 133 3.74 8.60 -7.18
C PHE A 133 3.49 9.96 -6.51
N SER A 134 2.24 10.40 -6.51
CA SER A 134 1.78 11.59 -5.81
C SER A 134 0.40 11.34 -5.20
N ILE A 135 0.09 12.03 -4.10
CA ILE A 135 -1.24 11.98 -3.49
C ILE A 135 -2.19 12.84 -4.31
N VAL A 136 -3.14 12.20 -4.98
CA VAL A 136 -4.18 12.89 -5.75
C VAL A 136 -5.35 13.26 -4.85
N ARG A 137 -5.66 12.42 -3.87
CA ARG A 137 -6.78 12.63 -2.96
C ARG A 137 -6.57 11.91 -1.62
N THR A 138 -7.03 12.54 -0.56
CA THR A 138 -7.28 11.89 0.74
C THR A 138 -8.76 12.00 1.10
N ALA A 139 -9.31 10.95 1.70
CA ALA A 139 -10.70 10.91 2.13
C ALA A 139 -10.82 10.19 3.48
N PRO A 140 -11.77 10.59 4.36
CA PRO A 140 -12.12 9.77 5.51
C PRO A 140 -12.54 8.38 5.05
N SER A 141 -11.98 7.34 5.66
CA SER A 141 -12.46 5.97 5.50
C SER A 141 -13.53 5.73 6.57
N ILE A 142 -14.77 5.51 6.14
CA ILE A 142 -15.92 5.20 7.00
C ILE A 142 -16.07 3.68 7.09
#